data_AF-A0AAD4G501-F1
#
_entry.id   AF-A0AAD4G501-F1
#
_cell.length_a   1.000
_cell.length_b   1.000
_cell.length_c   1.000
_cell.angle_alpha   90.00
_cell.angle_beta   90.00
_cell.angle_gamma   90.00
#
_symmetry.space_group_name_H-M   'P 1'
#
loop_
_entity.id
_entity.type
_entity.pdbx_description
1 polymer ?
#
loop_
_entity_poly.entity_id
_entity_poly.type
_entity_poly.pdbx_seq_one_letter_code
_entity_poly.pdbx_strand_id
1 'polypeptide(L)'
;MALACTQDVILLLGDSLTQGNVERAGLAERLSSVYVRKMDVINRGLSGYQTDWAIPVFEQILAQQHAHRHAPKVQLLTLWFGANDAALPPSTQHVPI
;
A
#
# COMPACT_ATOMS: atom_id res chain seq x y z
N MET A 1 10.12 1.59 23.83
CA MET A 1 8.66 1.37 23.94
C MET A 1 8.14 1.02 22.55
N ALA A 2 7.37 -0.06 22.40
CA ALA A 2 6.80 -0.49 21.12
C ALA A 2 5.27 -0.50 21.24
N LEU A 3 4.57 -0.11 20.17
CA LEU A 3 3.12 -0.17 20.12
C LEU A 3 2.69 -1.63 19.99
N ALA A 4 1.74 -2.09 20.81
CA ALA A 4 1.14 -3.40 20.61
C ALA A 4 0.27 -3.36 19.36
N CYS A 5 0.45 -4.31 18.44
CA CYS A 5 -0.40 -4.45 17.26
C CYS A 5 -1.74 -5.07 17.68
N THR A 6 -2.65 -4.24 18.18
CA THR A 6 -3.94 -4.71 18.72
C THR A 6 -5.05 -4.77 17.68
N GLN A 7 -4.84 -4.20 16.49
CA GLN A 7 -5.82 -4.12 15.42
C GLN A 7 -5.31 -4.84 14.17
N ASP A 8 -6.24 -5.49 13.47
CA ASP A 8 -6.03 -5.93 12.10
C ASP A 8 -5.90 -4.74 11.15
N VAL A 9 -5.34 -4.97 9.96
CA VAL A 9 -4.98 -3.89 9.02
C VAL A 9 -5.68 -4.01 7.68
N ILE A 10 -5.96 -2.85 7.08
CA ILE A 10 -6.22 -2.66 5.66
C ILE A 10 -4.93 -2.11 5.04
N LEU A 11 -4.34 -2.84 4.10
CA LEU A 11 -3.10 -2.45 3.42
C LEU A 11 -3.42 -1.88 2.03
N LEU A 12 -3.01 -0.64 1.79
CA LEU A 12 -3.11 0.02 0.50
C LEU A 12 -1.73 0.05 -0.16
N LEU A 13 -1.52 -0.72 -1.22
CA LEU A 13 -0.25 -0.82 -1.93
C LEU A 13 -0.40 -0.35 -3.37
N GLY A 14 0.50 0.52 -3.83
CA GLY A 14 0.43 1.06 -5.18
C GLY A 14 1.40 2.20 -5.45
N ASP A 15 1.10 2.99 -6.46
CA ASP A 15 1.93 4.11 -6.91
C ASP A 15 1.58 5.47 -6.26
N SER A 16 1.87 6.58 -6.95
CA SER A 16 1.56 7.95 -6.53
C SER A 16 0.07 8.18 -6.27
N LEU A 17 -0.82 7.48 -7.00
CA LEU A 17 -2.26 7.57 -6.78
C LEU A 17 -2.61 7.00 -5.40
N THR A 18 -2.01 5.87 -5.03
CA THR A 18 -2.19 5.32 -3.68
C THR A 18 -1.58 6.24 -2.62
N GLN A 19 -0.41 6.82 -2.89
CA GLN A 19 0.27 7.72 -1.97
C GLN A 19 -0.59 8.95 -1.66
N GLY A 20 -1.17 9.56 -2.70
CA GLY A 20 -2.01 10.77 -2.59
C GLY A 20 -3.43 10.52 -2.08
N ASN A 21 -3.88 9.27 -1.97
CA ASN A 21 -5.24 8.92 -1.53
C ASN A 21 -5.55 9.25 -0.04
N VAL A 22 -4.62 9.92 0.67
CA VAL A 22 -4.83 10.51 2.00
C VAL A 22 -5.49 11.89 1.94
N GLU A 23 -5.54 12.51 0.76
CA GLU A 23 -6.19 13.80 0.56
C GLU A 23 -7.72 13.69 0.63
N ARG A 24 -8.40 14.84 0.64
CA ARG A 24 -9.86 14.92 0.81
C ARG A 24 -10.58 14.02 -0.19
N ALA A 25 -11.48 13.17 0.31
CA ALA A 25 -12.25 12.20 -0.46
C ALA A 25 -11.46 11.05 -1.10
N GLY A 26 -10.15 10.95 -0.83
CA GLY A 26 -9.32 9.82 -1.22
C GLY A 26 -9.68 8.54 -0.48
N LEU A 27 -9.31 7.40 -1.06
CA LEU A 27 -9.64 6.08 -0.53
C LEU A 27 -9.06 5.87 0.88
N ALA A 28 -7.79 6.26 1.09
CA ALA A 28 -7.12 6.09 2.38
C ALA A 28 -7.74 6.96 3.47
N GLU A 29 -8.12 8.20 3.14
CA GLU A 29 -8.84 9.11 4.05
C GLU A 29 -10.18 8.50 4.49
N ARG A 30 -11.01 8.11 3.52
CA ARG A 30 -12.34 7.53 3.80
C ARG A 30 -12.26 6.24 4.60
N LEU A 31 -11.36 5.33 4.23
CA LEU A 31 -11.16 4.09 4.96
C LEU A 31 -10.68 4.38 6.39
N SER A 32 -9.70 5.27 6.56
CA SER A 32 -9.20 5.62 7.89
C SER A 32 -10.31 6.19 8.78
N SER A 33 -11.19 7.03 8.22
CA SER A 33 -12.34 7.63 8.90
C SER A 33 -13.42 6.59 9.29
N VAL A 34 -13.78 5.68 8.38
CA VAL A 34 -14.83 4.67 8.61
C VAL A 34 -14.38 3.55 9.56
N TYR A 35 -13.09 3.22 9.53
CA TYR A 35 -12.49 2.13 10.31
C TYR A 35 -11.78 2.57 11.59
N VAL A 36 -11.96 3.82 12.01
CA VAL A 36 -11.50 4.30 13.32
C VAL A 36 -11.86 3.28 14.41
N ARG A 37 -10.84 2.85 15.17
CA ARG A 37 -10.91 1.86 16.27
C ARG A 37 -11.37 0.44 15.87
N LYS A 38 -11.46 0.13 14.57
CA LYS A 38 -11.81 -1.20 14.05
C LYS A 38 -10.61 -1.86 13.39
N MET A 39 -9.92 -1.12 12.51
CA MET A 39 -8.73 -1.57 11.79
C MET A 39 -7.82 -0.38 11.51
N ASP A 40 -6.52 -0.63 11.44
CA ASP A 40 -5.56 0.36 11.01
C ASP A 40 -5.45 0.36 9.48
N VAL A 41 -5.47 1.55 8.89
CA VAL A 41 -5.30 1.71 7.43
C VAL A 41 -3.86 2.12 7.16
N ILE A 42 -3.12 1.24 6.49
CA ILE A 42 -1.71 1.44 6.19
C ILE A 42 -1.56 1.82 4.72
N ASN A 43 -1.12 3.05 4.47
CA ASN A 43 -0.79 3.53 3.12
C ASN A 43 0.68 3.19 2.77
N ARG A 44 0.87 2.38 1.73
CA ARG A 44 2.15 2.02 1.11
C ARG A 44 2.17 2.40 -0.37
N GLY A 45 1.64 3.59 -0.68
CA GLY A 45 1.78 4.21 -1.98
C GLY A 45 3.18 4.76 -2.19
N LEU A 46 3.77 4.45 -3.35
CA LEU A 46 5.15 4.79 -3.68
C LEU A 46 5.17 5.50 -5.04
N SER A 47 5.29 6.82 -5.02
CA SER A 47 5.30 7.62 -6.25
C SER A 47 6.35 7.14 -7.25
N GLY A 48 5.91 6.95 -8.49
CA GLY A 48 6.74 6.52 -9.61
C GLY A 48 7.06 5.04 -9.70
N TYR A 49 6.50 4.20 -8.82
CA TYR A 49 6.71 2.75 -8.88
C TYR A 49 5.85 2.12 -9.98
N GLN A 50 6.48 1.27 -10.79
CA GLN A 50 5.82 0.40 -11.76
C GLN A 50 5.43 -0.96 -11.15
N THR A 51 4.73 -1.77 -11.92
CA THR A 51 4.34 -3.14 -11.53
C THR A 51 5.55 -4.04 -11.24
N ASP A 52 6.69 -3.82 -11.90
CA ASP A 52 7.94 -4.56 -11.65
C ASP A 52 8.43 -4.47 -10.19
N TRP A 53 8.07 -3.40 -9.49
CA TRP A 53 8.43 -3.19 -8.08
C TRP A 53 7.44 -3.81 -7.11
N ALA A 54 6.26 -4.28 -7.57
CA ALA A 54 5.20 -4.74 -6.69
C ALA A 54 5.64 -5.92 -5.82
N ILE A 55 6.29 -6.94 -6.40
CA ILE A 55 6.76 -8.12 -5.66
C ILE A 55 7.90 -7.76 -4.68
N PRO A 56 8.99 -7.10 -5.10
CA PRO A 56 10.07 -6.72 -4.17
C PRO A 56 9.59 -5.88 -2.99
N VAL A 57 8.68 -4.93 -3.24
CA VAL A 57 8.09 -4.09 -2.19
C VAL A 57 7.20 -4.92 -1.27
N PHE A 58 6.39 -5.82 -1.83
CA PHE A 58 5.50 -6.68 -1.06
C PHE A 58 6.28 -7.59 -0.11
N GLU A 59 7.39 -8.17 -0.57
CA GLU A 59 8.29 -8.99 0.24
C GLU A 59 8.97 -8.20 1.37
N GLN A 60 9.23 -6.91 1.18
CA GLN A 60 9.77 -6.04 2.22
C GLN A 60 8.72 -5.62 3.26
N ILE A 61 7.46 -5.49 2.85
CA ILE A 61 6.37 -5.02 3.73
C ILE A 61 5.81 -6.17 4.57
N LEU A 62 5.71 -7.38 4.01
CA LEU A 62 5.20 -8.51 4.76
C LEU A 62 6.24 -9.00 5.78
N ALA A 63 5.76 -9.21 7.01
CA ALA A 63 6.55 -9.82 8.06
C ALA A 63 7.04 -11.20 7.59
N GLN A 64 8.34 -11.49 7.81
CA GLN A 64 8.89 -12.82 7.56
C GLN A 64 8.26 -13.86 8.51
N GLN A 65 8.31 -15.14 8.12
CA GLN A 65 7.63 -16.29 8.75
C GLN A 65 7.75 -16.37 10.29
N HIS A 66 8.81 -15.83 10.89
CA HIS A 66 9.03 -15.84 12.34
C HIS A 66 8.33 -14.69 13.10
N ALA A 67 7.99 -13.59 12.44
CA ALA A 67 7.37 -12.41 13.03
C ALA A 67 5.82 -12.44 12.99
N HIS A 68 5.20 -13.37 12.25
CA HIS A 68 3.74 -13.42 12.08
C HIS A 68 2.94 -13.56 13.37
N ARG A 69 3.49 -14.16 14.43
CA ARG A 69 2.76 -14.31 15.71
C ARG A 69 2.41 -12.97 16.35
N HIS A 70 3.12 -11.90 16.00
CA HIS A 70 2.97 -10.56 16.60
C HIS A 70 2.64 -9.49 15.55
N ALA A 71 2.52 -9.88 14.28
CA ALA A 71 2.15 -8.99 13.20
C ALA A 71 0.62 -8.89 13.10
N PRO A 72 0.06 -7.71 12.78
CA PRO A 72 -1.37 -7.57 12.56
C PRO A 72 -1.78 -8.36 11.31
N LYS A 73 -3.00 -8.92 11.33
CA LYS A 73 -3.52 -9.64 10.18
C LYS A 73 -4.00 -8.65 9.12
N VAL A 74 -3.59 -8.86 7.86
CA VAL A 74 -4.11 -8.10 6.72
C VAL A 74 -5.49 -8.65 6.35
N GLN A 75 -6.53 -7.86 6.53
CA GLN A 75 -7.91 -8.23 6.25
C GLN A 75 -8.36 -7.78 4.84
N LEU A 76 -7.72 -6.75 4.31
CA LEU A 76 -7.89 -6.26 2.95
C LEU A 76 -6.55 -5.76 2.42
N LEU A 77 -6.24 -6.15 1.19
CA LEU A 77 -5.12 -5.62 0.41
C LEU A 77 -5.67 -5.00 -0.87
N THR A 78 -5.35 -3.74 -1.14
CA THR A 78 -5.58 -3.14 -2.46
C THR A 78 -4.26 -3.05 -3.21
N LEU A 79 -4.28 -3.41 -4.50
CA LEU A 79 -3.16 -3.26 -5.42
C LEU A 79 -3.55 -2.23 -6.48
N TRP A 80 -2.80 -1.13 -6.57
CA TRP A 80 -3.09 -0.06 -7.52
C TRP A 80 -1.79 0.44 -8.19
N PHE A 81 -1.39 -0.29 -9.24
CA PHE A 81 -0.24 -0.01 -10.10
C PHE A 81 -0.69 0.08 -11.57
N GLY A 82 0.25 0.38 -12.47
CA GLY A 82 0.04 0.35 -13.92
C GLY A 82 -0.02 1.73 -14.57
N ALA A 83 -0.28 2.81 -13.81
CA ALA A 83 -0.31 4.15 -14.38
C ALA A 83 1.08 4.59 -14.89
N ASN A 84 2.12 4.27 -14.12
CA ASN A 84 3.51 4.54 -14.47
C ASN A 84 3.99 3.66 -15.63
N ASP A 85 3.64 2.37 -15.62
CA ASP A 85 3.93 1.41 -16.68
C ASP A 85 3.38 1.90 -18.03
N ALA A 86 2.15 2.41 -18.02
CA ALA A 86 1.45 2.95 -19.19
C ALA A 86 1.92 4.36 -19.61
N ALA A 87 2.86 4.98 -18.89
CA ALA A 87 3.39 6.29 -19.28
C ALA A 87 4.00 6.22 -20.69
N LEU A 88 3.85 7.27 -21.50
CA LEU A 88 4.40 7.28 -22.85
C LEU A 88 5.90 7.59 -22.85
N PRO A 89 6.69 7.06 -23.80
CA PRO A 89 8.05 7.53 -24.05
C PRO A 89 8.07 9.06 -24.27
N PRO A 90 9.08 9.78 -23.76
CA PRO A 90 10.33 9.30 -23.17
C PRO A 90 10.28 9.14 -21.65
N SER A 91 9.10 8.96 -21.04
CA SER A 91 9.00 8.75 -19.60
C SER A 91 9.90 7.60 -19.15
N THR A 92 10.72 7.84 -18.13
CA THR A 92 11.55 6.79 -17.52
C THR A 92 10.73 5.74 -16.78
N GLN A 93 9.44 6.01 -16.59
CA GLN A 93 8.51 5.09 -15.93
C GLN A 93 7.88 4.07 -16.87
N HIS A 94 7.91 4.33 -18.18
CA HIS A 94 7.28 3.47 -19.18
C HIS A 94 7.83 2.03 -19.12
N VAL A 95 6.92 1.07 -19.14
CA VAL A 95 7.23 -0.36 -19.30
C VAL A 95 6.72 -0.81 -20.68
N PRO A 96 7.59 -1.31 -21.57
CA PRO A 96 7.17 -1.88 -22.84
C PRO A 96 6.24 -3.09 -22.65
N ILE A 97 5.13 -3.12 -23.41
CA ILE A 97 4.12 -4.19 -23.40
C ILE A 97 4.30 -5.18 -24.56
#